data_AF-A0A524KHK8-F1
#
_entry.id   AF-A0A524KHK8-F1
#
_cell.length_a   1.000
_cell.length_b   1.000
_cell.length_c   1.000
_cell.angle_alpha   90.00
_cell.angle_beta   90.00
_cell.angle_gamma   90.00
#
_symmetry.space_group_name_H-M   'P 1'
#
loop_
_entity.id
_entity.type
_entity.pdbx_description
1 polymer ?
#
loop_
_entity_poly.entity_id
_entity_poly.type
_entity_poly.pdbx_seq_one_letter_code
_entity_poly.pdbx_strand_id
1 'polypeptide(L)'
;MLRLMMIVSGLVEVVFGLSALAAPAMVLEAVAASGGDAPTLALIRLLGAATLGLGVAALYARNHLDTAGGLAAAYGLGLYNIIGGCVLILSAVSEGGAGLWPGAILHTVIAALFVYALAMSRGKGS
;
A
#
# COMPACT_ATOMS: atom_id res chain seq x y z
N MET A 1 6.31 4.26 16.91
CA MET A 1 5.21 3.67 16.12
C MET A 1 5.34 3.99 14.64
N LEU A 2 5.50 5.26 14.24
CA LEU A 2 5.62 5.64 12.83
C LEU A 2 6.75 4.89 12.09
N ARG A 3 7.94 4.78 12.69
CA ARG A 3 9.06 3.97 12.16
C ARG A 3 8.68 2.50 11.89
N LEU A 4 7.93 1.89 12.79
CA LEU A 4 7.46 0.50 12.62
C LEU A 4 6.47 0.41 11.46
N MET A 5 5.57 1.40 11.32
CA MET A 5 4.62 1.44 10.20
C MET A 5 5.33 1.58 8.85
N MET A 6 6.37 2.42 8.76
CA MET A 6 7.21 2.53 7.56
C MET A 6 7.88 1.20 7.20
N ILE A 7 8.30 0.42 8.20
CA ILE A 7 8.90 -0.91 7.97
C ILE A 7 7.84 -1.90 7.50
N VAL A 8 6.76 -2.06 8.27
CA VAL A 8 5.73 -3.08 8.01
C VAL A 8 5.06 -2.83 6.67
N SER A 9 4.55 -1.62 6.45
CA SER A 9 3.90 -1.28 5.19
C SER A 9 4.91 -1.26 4.05
N GLY A 10 6.12 -0.73 4.25
CA GLY A 10 7.16 -0.76 3.22
C GLY A 10 7.52 -2.18 2.75
N LEU A 11 7.62 -3.15 3.66
CA LEU A 11 7.85 -4.55 3.31
C LEU A 11 6.67 -5.17 2.55
N VAL A 12 5.43 -4.88 2.97
CA VAL A 12 4.22 -5.32 2.27
C VAL A 12 4.23 -4.81 0.83
N GLU A 13 4.49 -3.51 0.63
CA GLU A 13 4.54 -2.89 -0.71
C GLU A 13 5.66 -3.48 -1.57
N VAL A 14 6.83 -3.77 -1.00
CA VAL A 14 7.94 -4.43 -1.74
C VAL A 14 7.52 -5.83 -2.19
N VAL A 15 6.95 -6.64 -1.28
CA VAL A 15 6.53 -8.01 -1.61
C VAL A 15 5.42 -8.00 -2.66
N PHE A 16 4.41 -7.15 -2.48
CA PHE A 16 3.35 -6.98 -3.46
C PHE A 16 3.90 -6.49 -4.81
N GLY A 17 4.74 -5.47 -4.80
CA GLY A 17 5.33 -4.89 -6.00
C GLY A 17 6.16 -5.88 -6.80
N LEU A 18 7.02 -6.66 -6.13
CA LEU A 18 7.78 -7.74 -6.77
C LEU A 18 6.85 -8.83 -7.33
N SER A 19 5.81 -9.22 -6.60
CA SER A 19 4.84 -10.23 -7.04
C SER A 19 4.08 -9.75 -8.28
N ALA A 20 3.64 -8.49 -8.31
CA ALA A 20 2.92 -7.90 -9.43
C ALA A 20 3.80 -7.71 -10.68
N LEU A 21 5.10 -7.44 -10.49
CA LEU A 21 6.06 -7.37 -11.60
C LEU A 21 6.37 -8.75 -12.19
N ALA A 22 6.67 -9.72 -11.34
CA ALA A 22 7.13 -11.05 -11.75
C ALA A 22 5.98 -11.96 -12.21
N ALA A 23 4.84 -11.90 -11.52
CA ALA A 23 3.70 -12.80 -11.71
C ALA A 23 2.35 -12.06 -11.66
N PRO A 24 2.10 -11.08 -12.57
CA PRO A 24 0.87 -10.30 -12.57
C PRO A 24 -0.41 -11.13 -12.77
N ALA A 25 -0.33 -12.25 -13.51
CA ALA A 25 -1.47 -13.15 -13.68
C ALA A 25 -1.89 -13.79 -12.35
N MET A 26 -0.92 -14.22 -11.53
CA MET A 26 -1.18 -14.77 -10.20
C MET A 26 -1.76 -13.71 -9.26
N VAL A 27 -1.27 -12.46 -9.32
CA VAL A 27 -1.84 -11.36 -8.55
C VAL A 27 -3.30 -11.09 -8.97
N LEU A 28 -3.58 -11.14 -10.28
CA LEU A 28 -4.93 -10.99 -10.79
C LEU A 28 -5.85 -12.12 -10.33
N GLU A 29 -5.42 -13.38 -10.44
CA GLU A 29 -6.18 -14.55 -9.98
C GLU A 29 -6.47 -14.51 -8.47
N ALA A 30 -5.58 -13.92 -7.68
CA ALA A 30 -5.79 -13.75 -6.25
C ALA A 30 -6.91 -12.75 -5.93
N VAL A 31 -7.15 -11.76 -6.80
CA VAL A 31 -8.17 -10.71 -6.58
C VAL A 31 -9.44 -10.91 -7.40
N ALA A 32 -9.34 -11.57 -8.56
CA ALA A 32 -10.41 -11.77 -9.52
C ALA A 32 -10.48 -13.24 -9.96
N ALA A 33 -11.69 -13.71 -10.31
CA ALA A 33 -11.90 -15.10 -10.70
C ALA A 33 -11.52 -15.42 -12.17
N SER A 34 -11.16 -14.42 -12.98
CA SER A 34 -10.89 -14.58 -14.41
C SER A 34 -9.54 -13.97 -14.82
N GLY A 35 -8.87 -14.61 -15.77
CA GLY A 35 -7.65 -14.10 -16.39
C GLY A 35 -7.89 -12.79 -17.15
N GLY A 36 -6.95 -11.85 -17.01
CA GLY A 36 -7.02 -10.52 -17.61
C GLY A 36 -6.37 -10.47 -18.98
N ASP A 37 -6.79 -9.49 -19.77
CA ASP A 37 -6.18 -9.20 -21.07
C ASP A 37 -4.78 -8.56 -20.93
N ALA A 38 -4.08 -8.39 -22.06
CA ALA A 38 -2.73 -7.83 -22.05
C ALA A 38 -2.64 -6.42 -21.43
N PRO A 39 -3.57 -5.48 -21.70
CA PRO A 39 -3.63 -4.20 -20.99
C PRO A 39 -3.76 -4.34 -19.47
N THR A 40 -4.63 -5.23 -18.98
CA THR A 40 -4.80 -5.47 -17.54
C THR A 40 -3.50 -5.94 -16.91
N LEU A 41 -2.82 -6.91 -17.52
CA LEU A 41 -1.55 -7.43 -17.01
C LEU A 41 -0.42 -6.37 -17.05
N ALA A 42 -0.45 -5.46 -18.03
CA ALA A 42 0.49 -4.34 -18.09
C ALA A 42 0.24 -3.33 -16.96
N LEU A 43 -1.03 -3.02 -16.67
CA LEU A 43 -1.41 -2.14 -15.57
C LEU A 43 -1.04 -2.73 -14.20
N ILE A 44 -1.19 -4.03 -14.01
CA ILE A 44 -0.75 -4.70 -12.77
C ILE A 44 0.76 -4.58 -12.58
N ARG A 45 1.56 -4.77 -13.64
CA ARG A 45 3.01 -4.56 -13.57
C ARG A 45 3.37 -3.11 -13.25
N LEU A 46 2.66 -2.15 -13.84
CA LEU A 46 2.87 -0.74 -13.57
C LEU A 46 2.55 -0.39 -12.12
N LEU A 47 1.43 -0.89 -11.59
CA LEU A 47 1.09 -0.80 -10.18
C LEU A 47 2.15 -1.46 -9.30
N GLY A 48 2.68 -2.61 -9.74
CA GLY A 48 3.79 -3.31 -9.10
C GLY A 48 5.08 -2.48 -9.01
N ALA A 49 5.44 -1.79 -10.09
CA ALA A 49 6.58 -0.87 -10.11
C ALA A 49 6.36 0.30 -9.15
N ALA A 50 5.17 0.89 -9.15
CA ALA A 50 4.81 2.01 -8.29
C ALA A 50 4.87 1.63 -6.80
N THR A 51 4.26 0.50 -6.44
CA THR A 51 4.25 -0.02 -5.06
C THR A 51 5.64 -0.45 -4.61
N LEU A 52 6.44 -1.10 -5.46
CA LEU A 52 7.83 -1.40 -5.17
C LEU A 52 8.64 -0.13 -4.85
N GLY A 53 8.50 0.90 -5.69
CA GLY A 53 9.15 2.20 -5.48
C GLY A 53 8.72 2.84 -4.16
N LEU A 54 7.41 2.82 -3.86
CA LEU A 54 6.85 3.33 -2.61
C LEU A 54 7.39 2.55 -1.39
N GLY A 55 7.45 1.23 -1.47
CA GLY A 55 7.96 0.36 -0.42
C GLY A 55 9.44 0.59 -0.13
N VAL A 56 10.27 0.68 -1.17
CA VAL A 56 11.70 1.01 -1.02
C VAL A 56 11.88 2.41 -0.44
N ALA A 57 11.13 3.40 -0.91
CA ALA A 57 11.18 4.76 -0.37
C ALA A 57 10.77 4.79 1.11
N ALA A 58 9.72 4.05 1.49
CA ALA A 58 9.28 3.95 2.88
C ALA A 58 10.33 3.29 3.77
N LEU A 59 10.92 2.19 3.29
CA LEU A 59 12.01 1.52 3.96
C LEU A 59 13.20 2.48 4.13
N TYR A 60 13.60 3.24 3.12
CA TYR A 60 14.68 4.21 3.27
C TYR A 60 14.32 5.33 4.26
N ALA A 61 13.14 5.95 4.09
CA ALA A 61 12.66 7.07 4.89
C ALA A 61 12.45 6.75 6.37
N ARG A 62 12.31 5.47 6.75
CA ARG A 62 12.16 5.03 8.16
C ARG A 62 13.25 5.55 9.10
N ASN A 63 14.44 5.86 8.57
CA ASN A 63 15.58 6.36 9.33
C ASN A 63 15.72 7.89 9.28
N HIS A 64 14.81 8.59 8.58
CA HIS A 64 14.88 10.04 8.32
C HIS A 64 13.56 10.75 8.70
N LEU A 65 12.80 10.19 9.64
CA LEU A 65 11.45 10.67 10.02
C LEU A 65 11.44 12.03 10.75
N ASP A 66 12.61 12.53 11.13
CA ASP A 66 12.84 13.88 11.65
C ASP A 66 12.96 14.94 10.54
N THR A 67 13.15 14.51 9.30
CA THR A 67 13.29 15.39 8.13
C THR A 67 11.96 15.59 7.42
N ALA A 68 11.82 16.71 6.70
CA ALA A 68 10.65 16.96 5.86
C ALA A 68 10.43 15.85 4.80
N GLY A 69 11.52 15.32 4.22
CA GLY A 69 11.45 14.25 3.23
C GLY A 69 10.95 12.92 3.81
N GLY A 70 11.44 12.53 4.99
CA GLY A 70 10.97 11.31 5.65
C GLY A 70 9.52 11.42 6.12
N LEU A 71 9.10 12.59 6.61
CA LEU A 71 7.69 12.86 6.92
C LEU A 71 6.82 12.83 5.68
N ALA A 72 7.25 13.44 4.56
CA ALA A 72 6.51 13.41 3.31
C ALA A 72 6.30 11.98 2.80
N ALA A 73 7.32 11.12 2.89
CA ALA A 73 7.20 9.70 2.57
C ALA A 73 6.18 8.98 3.48
N ALA A 74 6.17 9.30 4.79
CA ALA A 74 5.21 8.73 5.73
C ALA A 74 3.77 9.17 5.46
N TYR A 75 3.55 10.46 5.17
CA TYR A 75 2.23 10.96 4.78
C TYR A 75 1.79 10.37 3.44
N GLY A 76 2.68 10.27 2.46
CA GLY A 76 2.39 9.70 1.15
C GLY A 76 1.99 8.22 1.24
N LEU A 77 2.75 7.41 1.99
CA LEU A 77 2.42 6.01 2.21
C LEU A 77 1.12 5.82 3.01
N GLY A 78 0.91 6.65 4.04
CA GLY A 78 -0.35 6.66 4.79
C GLY A 78 -1.55 7.00 3.89
N LEU A 79 -1.42 8.03 3.05
CA LEU A 79 -2.45 8.44 2.10
C LEU A 79 -2.72 7.36 1.04
N TYR A 80 -1.68 6.72 0.52
CA TYR A 80 -1.80 5.59 -0.38
C TYR A 80 -2.65 4.47 0.23
N ASN A 81 -2.41 4.12 1.50
CA ASN A 81 -3.22 3.10 2.19
C ASN A 81 -4.66 3.54 2.41
N ILE A 82 -4.91 4.82 2.71
CA ILE A 82 -6.29 5.34 2.85
C ILE A 82 -7.03 5.22 1.51
N ILE A 83 -6.44 5.74 0.43
CA ILE A 83 -7.06 5.73 -0.90
C ILE A 83 -7.20 4.28 -1.40
N GLY A 84 -6.14 3.47 -1.27
CA GLY A 84 -6.14 2.07 -1.67
C GLY A 84 -7.21 1.26 -0.95
N GLY A 85 -7.37 1.45 0.37
CA GLY A 85 -8.45 0.83 1.13
C GLY A 85 -9.83 1.24 0.60
N CYS A 86 -10.07 2.53 0.40
CA CYS A 86 -11.35 3.03 -0.15
C CYS A 86 -11.65 2.47 -1.55
N VAL A 87 -10.66 2.46 -2.44
CA VAL A 87 -10.80 1.93 -3.81
C VAL A 87 -11.11 0.44 -3.78
N LEU A 88 -10.38 -0.35 -2.99
CA LEU A 88 -10.60 -1.79 -2.91
C LEU A 88 -11.95 -2.15 -2.28
N ILE A 89 -12.39 -1.40 -1.27
CA ILE A 89 -13.74 -1.57 -0.69
C ILE A 89 -14.79 -1.26 -1.76
N LEU A 90 -14.65 -0.14 -2.48
CA LEU A 90 -15.59 0.24 -3.52
C LEU A 90 -15.67 -0.84 -4.60
N SER A 91 -14.53 -1.29 -5.14
CA SER A 91 -14.48 -2.35 -6.15
C SER A 91 -15.04 -3.68 -5.64
N ALA A 92 -14.74 -4.08 -4.40
CA ALA A 92 -15.27 -5.31 -3.82
C ALA A 92 -16.80 -5.30 -3.71
N VAL A 93 -17.38 -4.13 -3.42
CA VAL A 93 -18.82 -3.92 -3.30
C VAL A 93 -19.49 -3.77 -4.67
N SER A 94 -18.88 -3.06 -5.62
CA SER A 94 -19.51 -2.73 -6.91
C SER A 94 -19.35 -3.81 -7.97
N GLU A 95 -18.18 -4.46 -8.04
CA GLU A 95 -17.85 -5.41 -9.11
C GLU A 95 -17.97 -6.86 -8.63
N GLY A 96 -17.98 -7.08 -7.31
CA GLY A 96 -17.94 -8.40 -6.70
C GLY A 96 -16.55 -9.02 -6.80
N GLY A 97 -16.04 -9.55 -5.69
CA GLY A 97 -14.71 -10.14 -5.67
C GLY A 97 -14.25 -10.46 -4.27
N ALA A 98 -14.44 -11.71 -3.84
CA ALA A 98 -14.01 -12.14 -2.51
C ALA A 98 -12.50 -11.91 -2.27
N GLY A 99 -11.69 -12.01 -3.34
CA GLY A 99 -10.24 -11.79 -3.32
C GLY A 99 -9.80 -10.35 -3.06
N LEU A 100 -10.68 -9.36 -3.21
CA LEU A 100 -10.37 -7.95 -2.94
C LEU A 100 -10.41 -7.60 -1.44
N TRP A 101 -11.19 -8.35 -0.64
CA TRP A 101 -11.38 -8.07 0.79
C TRP A 101 -10.10 -8.15 1.62
N PRO A 102 -9.21 -9.15 1.45
CA PRO A 102 -7.94 -9.18 2.18
C PRO A 102 -7.11 -7.91 1.96
N GLY A 103 -7.03 -7.43 0.72
CA GLY A 103 -6.34 -6.19 0.38
C GLY A 103 -7.02 -4.97 1.00
N ALA A 104 -8.35 -4.87 0.87
CA ALA A 104 -9.13 -3.79 1.48
C ALA A 104 -8.90 -3.69 3.00
N ILE A 105 -9.01 -4.81 3.72
CA ILE A 105 -8.81 -4.88 5.16
C ILE A 105 -7.39 -4.47 5.52
N LEU A 106 -6.38 -5.01 4.82
CA LEU A 106 -4.98 -4.70 5.06
C LEU A 106 -4.70 -3.19 4.93
N HIS A 107 -5.11 -2.58 3.83
CA HIS A 107 -4.91 -1.16 3.58
C HIS A 107 -5.67 -0.30 4.60
N THR A 108 -6.92 -0.63 4.93
CA THR A 108 -7.69 0.12 5.95
C THR A 108 -7.07 0.04 7.34
N VAL A 109 -6.58 -1.13 7.75
CA VAL A 109 -5.89 -1.29 9.04
C VAL A 109 -4.58 -0.51 9.06
N ILE A 110 -3.76 -0.64 8.03
CA ILE A 110 -2.48 0.11 7.92
C ILE A 110 -2.75 1.61 7.89
N ALA A 111 -3.77 2.07 7.15
CA ALA A 111 -4.20 3.46 7.11
C ALA A 111 -4.55 3.99 8.50
N ALA A 112 -5.41 3.28 9.24
CA ALA A 112 -5.80 3.66 10.60
C ALA A 112 -4.58 3.75 11.54
N LEU A 113 -3.65 2.80 11.44
CA LEU A 113 -2.42 2.80 12.23
C LEU A 113 -1.47 3.95 11.85
N PHE A 114 -1.38 4.32 10.56
CA PHE A 114 -0.63 5.49 10.12
C PHE A 114 -1.23 6.79 10.66
N VAL A 115 -2.55 6.97 10.54
CA VAL A 115 -3.26 8.13 11.09
C VAL A 115 -3.01 8.23 12.60
N TYR A 116 -3.16 7.12 13.33
CA TYR A 116 -2.89 7.07 14.75
C TYR A 116 -1.41 7.41 15.07
N ALA A 117 -0.45 6.85 14.32
CA ALA A 117 0.96 7.12 14.52
C ALA A 117 1.36 8.57 14.27
N LEU A 118 0.78 9.20 13.25
CA LEU A 118 1.03 10.60 12.91
C LEU A 118 0.35 11.56 13.90
N ALA A 119 -0.86 11.25 14.36
CA ALA A 119 -1.53 12.03 15.40
C ALA A 119 -0.71 12.02 16.71
N MET A 120 -0.26 10.84 17.13
CA MET A 120 0.53 10.67 18.36
C MET A 120 1.94 11.28 18.26
N SER A 121 2.53 11.39 17.07
CA SER A 121 3.84 12.05 16.92
C SER A 121 3.76 13.57 17.05
N ARG A 122 2.61 14.19 16.74
CA ARG A 122 2.41 15.64 16.85
C ARG A 122 2.19 16.09 18.29
N GLY A 123 1.54 15.27 19.13
CA GLY A 123 1.28 15.59 20.54
C GLY A 123 2.51 15.57 21.46
N LYS A 124 3.68 15.17 20.98
CA LYS A 124 4.94 15.19 21.75
C LYS A 124 5.80 16.44 21.51
N GLY A 125 5.37 17.34 20.63
CA GLY A 125 6.09 18.55 20.25
C GLY A 125 5.41 19.86 20.65
N SER A 126 4.37 19.81 21.49
CA SER A 126 3.68 20.95 22.10
C SER A 126 3.88 20.96 23.60
#